data_AF-Q1J3R1-F1
#
_entry.id   AF-Q1J3R1-F1
#
_cell.length_a   1.000
_cell.length_b   1.000
_cell.length_c   1.000
_cell.angle_alpha   90.00
_cell.angle_beta   90.00
_cell.angle_gamma   90.00
#
_symmetry.space_group_name_H-M   'P 1'
#
loop_
_entity.id
_entity.type
_entity.pdbx_description
1 polymer ?
#
loop_
_entity_poly.entity_id
_entity_poly.type
_entity_poly.pdbx_seq_one_letter_code
_entity_poly.pdbx_strand_id
1 'polypeptide(L)'
;MRRLLLALFCVLGLVSWNTAQAQSCSGGACIAAGPRLASVNSTQSLLLNTLFRALLPGTNVQLSVLDWNALAGGDVKLGLLLERLRVNLGLSNTSQVLDSTITLNQLLLALAQVAQADGNTALVNALNLLQVPLGPLNGTVRLGDLLNIQLPQGALANVNLDVLDLITGTIQLYNYRNVATTPQPITVDTAALGLNGVTNLQLYVQVVEPPVYVCGRAGASFHTAALRLKLNVSLLSGLNTSSLVTAVTNLLSGLTVGITNVQVEQLSALQVSLYVEVAKAEGTLAGVDLVSGAVTLQARPGLVNLYSLGVKTQMET
;
A
#
# COMPACT_ATOMS: atom_id res chain seq x y z
N MET A 1 -5.96 -30.54 51.49
CA MET A 1 -7.18 -29.83 51.05
C MET A 1 -6.86 -29.19 49.70
N ARG A 2 -7.22 -29.85 48.59
CA ARG A 2 -8.43 -29.62 47.74
C ARG A 2 -8.15 -28.46 46.74
N ARG A 3 -7.64 -28.73 45.51
CA ARG A 3 -8.27 -29.22 44.25
C ARG A 3 -9.28 -28.25 43.59
N LEU A 4 -9.12 -28.09 42.25
CA LEU A 4 -10.02 -27.50 41.22
C LEU A 4 -10.12 -25.96 41.19
N LEU A 5 -9.99 -25.24 40.06
CA LEU A 5 -10.55 -25.47 38.72
C LEU A 5 -9.60 -25.17 37.54
N LEU A 6 -9.64 -26.05 36.55
CA LEU A 6 -9.28 -25.89 35.13
C LEU A 6 -10.56 -25.53 34.33
N ALA A 7 -10.37 -25.03 33.10
CA ALA A 7 -11.37 -24.70 32.04
C ALA A 7 -12.01 -23.29 32.15
N LEU A 8 -12.11 -22.44 31.12
CA LEU A 8 -12.60 -22.64 29.74
C LEU A 8 -12.18 -21.40 28.90
N PHE A 9 -11.35 -21.51 27.85
CA PHE A 9 -11.70 -21.47 26.41
C PHE A 9 -12.57 -20.30 25.90
N CYS A 10 -12.10 -19.67 24.81
CA CYS A 10 -12.80 -18.79 23.85
C CYS A 10 -13.18 -17.35 24.25
N VAL A 11 -12.35 -16.38 23.84
CA VAL A 11 -12.82 -15.29 22.97
C VAL A 11 -11.83 -15.13 21.81
N LEU A 12 -12.31 -15.53 20.64
CA LEU A 12 -11.72 -15.30 19.33
C LEU A 12 -11.76 -13.81 18.97
N GLY A 13 -10.71 -13.34 18.30
CA GLY A 13 -10.89 -12.61 17.03
C GLY A 13 -10.56 -11.12 17.00
N LEU A 14 -9.74 -10.78 15.99
CA LEU A 14 -9.83 -9.58 15.15
C LEU A 14 -9.08 -8.32 15.60
N VAL A 15 -7.75 -8.34 15.47
CA VAL A 15 -7.06 -7.28 14.70
C VAL A 15 -5.74 -7.80 14.16
N SER A 16 -5.81 -8.41 12.98
CA SER A 16 -4.67 -8.58 12.08
C SER A 16 -5.19 -8.37 10.66
N TRP A 17 -5.32 -7.11 10.26
CA TRP A 17 -5.78 -6.76 8.93
C TRP A 17 -4.57 -6.73 7.98
N ASN A 18 -4.24 -7.89 7.44
CA ASN A 18 -3.60 -8.00 6.13
C ASN A 18 -4.61 -8.76 5.27
N THR A 19 -5.58 -8.04 4.70
CA THR A 19 -6.65 -8.64 3.90
C THR A 19 -6.09 -9.01 2.53
N ALA A 20 -5.63 -10.25 2.39
CA ALA A 20 -5.56 -10.88 1.09
C ALA A 20 -7.00 -11.06 0.59
N GLN A 21 -7.36 -10.41 -0.50
CA GLN A 21 -8.67 -10.61 -1.15
C GLN A 21 -8.48 -11.63 -2.26
N ALA A 22 -9.28 -12.69 -2.23
CA ALA A 22 -9.24 -13.72 -3.26
C ALA A 22 -10.55 -13.75 -4.04
N GLN A 23 -10.45 -13.68 -5.37
CA GLN A 23 -11.58 -13.89 -6.26
C GLN A 23 -11.43 -15.22 -6.99
N SER A 24 -12.41 -16.12 -6.89
CA SER A 24 -12.44 -17.36 -7.66
C SER A 24 -12.66 -17.09 -9.15
N CYS A 25 -11.93 -17.80 -10.02
CA CYS A 25 -11.97 -17.70 -11.47
C CYS A 25 -12.01 -19.11 -12.09
N SER A 26 -12.41 -19.24 -13.36
CA SER A 26 -12.41 -20.55 -14.03
C SER A 26 -11.00 -21.17 -14.03
N GLY A 27 -10.79 -22.14 -13.14
CA GLY A 27 -9.51 -22.83 -12.97
C GLY A 27 -8.48 -22.20 -12.03
N GLY A 28 -8.82 -21.19 -11.21
CA GLY A 28 -7.90 -20.60 -10.20
C GLY A 28 -8.51 -19.45 -9.39
N ALA A 29 -7.70 -18.65 -8.70
CA ALA A 29 -8.13 -17.46 -7.96
C ALA A 29 -7.11 -16.32 -8.07
N CYS A 30 -7.59 -15.08 -8.05
CA CYS A 30 -6.77 -13.87 -8.03
C CYS A 30 -6.67 -13.30 -6.63
N ILE A 31 -5.44 -13.08 -6.16
CA ILE A 31 -5.11 -12.49 -4.87
C ILE A 31 -4.32 -11.21 -5.06
N ALA A 32 -4.83 -10.15 -4.46
CA ALA A 32 -4.06 -8.98 -4.10
C ALA A 32 -3.96 -8.89 -2.57
N ALA A 33 -2.83 -8.40 -2.09
CA ALA A 33 -2.61 -8.11 -0.68
C ALA A 33 -2.17 -6.65 -0.57
N GLY A 34 -3.05 -5.83 0.00
CA GLY A 34 -2.90 -4.38 0.07
C GLY A 34 -3.88 -3.77 1.06
N PRO A 35 -3.76 -2.45 1.35
CA PRO A 35 -4.68 -1.74 2.21
C PRO A 35 -6.01 -1.51 1.49
N ARG A 36 -6.92 -2.50 1.55
CA ARG A 36 -8.27 -2.31 1.01
C ARG A 36 -9.11 -1.50 1.99
N LEU A 37 -9.30 -0.22 1.66
CA LEU A 37 -10.09 0.70 2.46
C LEU A 37 -11.55 0.65 2.00
N ALA A 38 -12.46 0.18 2.86
CA ALA A 38 -13.89 0.19 2.54
C ALA A 38 -14.45 1.62 2.41
N SER A 39 -13.87 2.56 3.15
CA SER A 39 -14.10 3.98 3.01
C SER A 39 -12.90 4.76 3.56
N VAL A 40 -12.77 5.99 3.10
CA VAL A 40 -11.72 6.93 3.48
C VAL A 40 -12.36 8.11 4.19
N ASN A 41 -11.90 8.43 5.41
CA ASN A 41 -12.27 9.64 6.14
C ASN A 41 -11.23 10.76 5.92
N SER A 42 -11.46 11.93 6.53
CA SER A 42 -10.56 13.09 6.38
C SER A 42 -9.13 12.80 6.84
N THR A 43 -8.95 12.13 7.98
CA THR A 43 -7.64 11.74 8.49
C THR A 43 -6.94 10.78 7.54
N GLN A 44 -7.64 9.74 7.07
CA GLN A 44 -7.09 8.76 6.13
C GLN A 44 -6.73 9.40 4.79
N SER A 45 -7.52 10.35 4.29
CA SER A 45 -7.21 11.11 3.07
C SER A 45 -5.88 11.87 3.20
N LEU A 46 -5.67 12.54 4.33
CA LEU A 46 -4.40 13.22 4.62
C LEU A 46 -3.23 12.23 4.66
N LEU A 47 -3.43 11.07 5.28
CA LEU A 47 -2.42 10.01 5.34
C LEU A 47 -2.09 9.41 3.96
N LEU A 48 -3.09 9.19 3.11
CA LEU A 48 -2.91 8.68 1.76
C LEU A 48 -2.19 9.70 0.87
N ASN A 49 -2.56 10.98 0.93
CA ASN A 49 -1.83 12.06 0.25
C ASN A 49 -0.36 12.10 0.70
N THR A 50 -0.12 11.98 2.00
CA THR A 50 1.22 11.95 2.60
C THR A 50 2.02 10.73 2.11
N LEU A 51 1.41 9.54 2.13
CA LEU A 51 2.04 8.30 1.68
C LEU A 51 2.40 8.36 0.19
N PHE A 52 1.48 8.79 -0.68
CA PHE A 52 1.72 8.86 -2.12
C PHE A 52 2.82 9.85 -2.46
N ARG A 53 2.85 11.02 -1.80
CA ARG A 53 3.95 11.99 -1.94
C ARG A 53 5.28 11.41 -1.46
N ALA A 54 5.27 10.60 -0.40
CA ALA A 54 6.48 9.96 0.12
C ALA A 54 7.01 8.86 -0.81
N LEU A 55 6.11 8.08 -1.42
CA LEU A 55 6.45 7.06 -2.41
C LEU A 55 6.86 7.65 -3.76
N LEU A 56 6.38 8.85 -4.09
CA LEU A 56 6.65 9.54 -5.35
C LEU A 56 7.26 10.92 -5.05
N PRO A 57 8.52 10.97 -4.60
CA PRO A 57 9.16 12.23 -4.25
C PRO A 57 9.19 13.19 -5.44
N GLY A 58 8.95 14.48 -5.16
CA GLY A 58 8.82 15.52 -6.19
C GLY A 58 7.42 15.67 -6.78
N THR A 59 6.46 14.83 -6.40
CA THR A 59 5.05 15.00 -6.79
C THR A 59 4.24 15.74 -5.73
N ASN A 60 3.11 16.31 -6.15
CA ASN A 60 2.15 16.96 -5.28
C ASN A 60 0.77 16.28 -5.35
N VAL A 61 0.71 15.01 -4.93
CA VAL A 61 -0.55 14.28 -4.84
C VAL A 61 -1.41 14.88 -3.72
N GLN A 62 -2.54 15.45 -4.12
CA GLN A 62 -3.53 16.05 -3.22
C GLN A 62 -4.93 15.72 -3.72
N LEU A 63 -5.49 14.64 -3.19
CA LEU A 63 -6.85 14.19 -3.48
C LEU A 63 -7.76 14.51 -2.29
N SER A 64 -9.04 14.79 -2.57
CA SER A 64 -10.05 14.98 -1.54
C SER A 64 -10.51 13.63 -0.96
N VAL A 65 -11.27 13.68 0.13
CA VAL A 65 -11.92 12.48 0.70
C VAL A 65 -12.81 11.80 -0.33
N LEU A 66 -13.52 12.57 -1.16
CA LEU A 66 -14.40 12.03 -2.19
C LEU A 66 -13.60 11.29 -3.27
N ASP A 67 -12.49 11.85 -3.71
CA ASP A 67 -11.63 11.25 -4.73
C ASP A 67 -11.02 9.93 -4.21
N TRP A 68 -10.55 9.92 -2.96
CA TRP A 68 -10.04 8.69 -2.35
C TRP A 68 -11.10 7.62 -2.19
N ASN A 69 -12.33 7.98 -1.82
CA ASN A 69 -13.44 7.02 -1.79
C ASN A 69 -13.78 6.49 -3.17
N ALA A 70 -13.67 7.30 -4.23
CA ALA A 70 -13.88 6.85 -5.60
C ALA A 70 -12.80 5.84 -6.04
N LEU A 71 -11.54 6.04 -5.63
CA LEU A 71 -10.46 5.07 -5.87
C LEU A 71 -10.65 3.78 -5.05
N ALA A 72 -11.00 3.92 -3.77
CA ALA A 72 -11.15 2.81 -2.83
C ALA A 72 -12.37 1.92 -3.12
N GLY A 73 -13.45 2.50 -3.66
CA GLY A 73 -14.63 1.76 -4.12
C GLY A 73 -14.59 1.41 -5.62
N GLY A 74 -13.48 1.70 -6.30
CA GLY A 74 -13.33 1.48 -7.73
C GLY A 74 -12.85 0.07 -8.04
N ASP A 75 -13.58 -0.64 -8.90
CA ASP A 75 -13.16 -1.93 -9.45
C ASP A 75 -13.05 -1.83 -10.98
N VAL A 76 -12.05 -2.47 -11.56
CA VAL A 76 -11.88 -2.58 -13.04
C VAL A 76 -11.67 -4.03 -13.45
N LYS A 77 -12.24 -4.43 -14.59
CA LYS A 77 -11.99 -5.76 -15.16
C LYS A 77 -10.58 -5.82 -15.74
N LEU A 78 -9.75 -6.74 -15.24
CA LEU A 78 -8.37 -6.92 -15.69
C LEU A 78 -8.29 -7.16 -17.21
N GLY A 79 -9.19 -7.97 -17.77
CA GLY A 79 -9.26 -8.18 -19.21
C GLY A 79 -9.46 -6.89 -20.02
N LEU A 80 -10.34 -5.98 -19.55
CA LEU A 80 -10.59 -4.69 -20.20
C LEU A 80 -9.41 -3.73 -20.06
N LEU A 81 -8.75 -3.74 -18.89
CA LEU A 81 -7.54 -2.95 -18.65
C LEU A 81 -6.40 -3.38 -19.57
N LEU A 82 -6.11 -4.68 -19.65
CA LEU A 82 -5.05 -5.20 -20.52
C LEU A 82 -5.36 -4.91 -21.99
N GLU A 83 -6.61 -5.06 -22.41
CA GLU A 83 -7.02 -4.71 -23.77
C GLU A 83 -6.86 -3.22 -24.06
N ARG A 84 -7.23 -2.34 -23.11
CA ARG A 84 -7.05 -0.90 -23.26
C ARG A 84 -5.58 -0.51 -23.37
N LEU A 85 -4.73 -1.08 -22.51
CA LEU A 85 -3.28 -0.86 -22.57
C LEU A 85 -2.69 -1.38 -23.87
N ARG A 86 -3.10 -2.56 -24.33
CA ARG A 86 -2.68 -3.12 -25.62
C ARG A 86 -2.94 -2.13 -26.76
N VAL A 87 -4.16 -1.59 -26.83
CA VAL A 87 -4.55 -0.59 -27.85
C VAL A 87 -3.72 0.69 -27.72
N ASN A 88 -3.60 1.25 -26.51
CA ASN A 88 -2.87 2.49 -26.28
C ASN A 88 -1.37 2.38 -26.61
N LEU A 89 -0.79 1.18 -26.44
CA LEU A 89 0.62 0.90 -26.69
C LEU A 89 0.88 0.35 -28.12
N GLY A 90 -0.16 0.12 -28.93
CA GLY A 90 -0.03 -0.43 -30.27
C GLY A 90 0.47 -1.89 -30.31
N LEU A 91 0.18 -2.68 -29.27
CA LEU A 91 0.63 -4.07 -29.14
C LEU A 91 -0.29 -5.05 -29.88
N SER A 92 0.26 -6.18 -30.34
CA SER A 92 -0.48 -7.16 -31.13
C SER A 92 -1.38 -8.07 -30.28
N ASN A 93 -1.02 -8.33 -29.02
CA ASN A 93 -1.78 -9.17 -28.11
C ASN A 93 -1.71 -8.67 -26.66
N THR A 94 -2.67 -9.09 -25.84
CA THR A 94 -2.78 -8.66 -24.44
C THR A 94 -1.69 -9.25 -23.54
N SER A 95 -1.10 -10.41 -23.89
CA SER A 95 0.02 -10.98 -23.13
C SER A 95 1.28 -10.11 -23.20
N GLN A 96 1.53 -9.43 -24.32
CA GLN A 96 2.66 -8.50 -24.47
C GLN A 96 2.58 -7.32 -23.49
N VAL A 97 1.39 -6.97 -22.98
CA VAL A 97 1.21 -5.83 -22.06
C VAL A 97 1.96 -6.08 -20.75
N LEU A 98 1.96 -7.32 -20.24
CA LEU A 98 2.60 -7.66 -18.97
C LEU A 98 4.12 -7.47 -19.04
N ASP A 99 4.73 -7.75 -20.19
CA ASP A 99 6.16 -7.61 -20.41
C ASP A 99 6.59 -6.22 -20.89
N SER A 100 5.61 -5.40 -21.33
CA SER A 100 5.86 -4.05 -21.82
C SER A 100 6.18 -3.08 -20.69
N THR A 101 7.09 -2.13 -20.96
CA THR A 101 7.40 -1.04 -20.04
C THR A 101 6.39 0.09 -20.22
N ILE A 102 5.70 0.45 -19.13
CA ILE A 102 4.73 1.55 -19.11
C ILE A 102 5.10 2.59 -18.06
N THR A 103 4.64 3.82 -18.25
CA THR A 103 4.67 4.87 -17.22
C THR A 103 3.45 4.78 -16.31
N LEU A 104 3.51 5.39 -15.13
CA LEU A 104 2.34 5.51 -14.25
C LEU A 104 1.19 6.24 -14.95
N ASN A 105 1.49 7.28 -15.73
CA ASN A 105 0.47 8.03 -16.46
C ASN A 105 -0.24 7.18 -17.52
N GLN A 106 0.49 6.30 -18.22
CA GLN A 106 -0.12 5.37 -19.18
C GLN A 106 -1.09 4.38 -18.50
N LEU A 107 -0.74 3.88 -17.31
CA LEU A 107 -1.65 3.05 -16.52
C LEU A 107 -2.90 3.82 -16.09
N LEU A 108 -2.73 5.01 -15.51
CA LEU A 108 -3.85 5.83 -15.04
C LEU A 108 -4.80 6.23 -16.18
N LEU A 109 -4.26 6.56 -17.36
CA LEU A 109 -5.06 6.85 -18.54
C LEU A 109 -5.88 5.63 -18.97
N ALA A 110 -5.28 4.44 -18.99
CA ALA A 110 -5.99 3.22 -19.34
C ALA A 110 -7.10 2.90 -18.32
N LEU A 111 -6.84 3.08 -17.03
CA LEU A 111 -7.85 2.94 -15.97
C LEU A 111 -8.99 3.92 -16.15
N ALA A 112 -8.69 5.19 -16.45
CA ALA A 112 -9.71 6.22 -16.66
C ALA A 112 -10.59 5.90 -17.88
N GLN A 113 -10.01 5.38 -18.95
CA GLN A 113 -10.75 4.96 -20.14
C GLN A 113 -11.64 3.73 -19.89
N VAL A 114 -11.21 2.79 -19.05
CA VAL A 114 -12.05 1.66 -18.63
C VAL A 114 -13.19 2.16 -17.74
N ALA A 115 -12.89 2.96 -16.71
CA ALA A 115 -13.89 3.54 -15.82
C ALA A 115 -14.92 4.42 -16.57
N GLN A 116 -14.47 5.14 -17.60
CA GLN A 116 -15.35 5.94 -18.46
C GLN A 116 -16.30 5.07 -19.28
N ALA A 117 -15.81 3.94 -19.83
CA ALA A 117 -16.65 2.99 -20.55
C ALA A 117 -17.71 2.35 -19.63
N ASP A 118 -17.40 2.17 -18.35
CA ASP A 118 -18.31 1.66 -17.33
C ASP A 118 -19.23 2.75 -16.73
N GLY A 119 -19.10 4.02 -17.17
CA GLY A 119 -19.91 5.14 -16.68
C GLY A 119 -19.57 5.63 -15.27
N ASN A 120 -18.44 5.19 -14.69
CA ASN A 120 -18.00 5.57 -13.35
C ASN A 120 -17.28 6.93 -13.36
N THR A 121 -18.07 8.00 -13.44
CA THR A 121 -17.55 9.38 -13.55
C THR A 121 -16.74 9.83 -12.33
N ALA A 122 -17.11 9.37 -11.13
CA ALA A 122 -16.37 9.67 -9.90
C ALA A 122 -14.95 9.10 -9.96
N LEU A 123 -14.80 7.84 -10.38
CA LEU A 123 -13.50 7.21 -10.54
C LEU A 123 -12.67 7.88 -11.64
N VAL A 124 -13.29 8.23 -12.78
CA VAL A 124 -12.63 8.98 -13.86
C VAL A 124 -12.05 10.30 -13.35
N ASN A 125 -12.83 11.06 -12.58
CA ASN A 125 -12.38 12.34 -12.01
C ASN A 125 -11.18 12.15 -11.07
N ALA A 126 -11.25 11.18 -10.16
CA ALA A 126 -10.14 10.90 -9.25
C ALA A 126 -8.86 10.47 -9.99
N LEU A 127 -8.99 9.62 -11.01
CA LEU A 127 -7.86 9.20 -11.85
C LEU A 127 -7.25 10.35 -12.65
N ASN A 128 -8.08 11.25 -13.21
CA ASN A 128 -7.61 12.42 -13.95
C ASN A 128 -6.89 13.43 -13.03
N LEU A 129 -7.39 13.63 -11.80
CA LEU A 129 -6.69 14.45 -10.81
C LEU A 129 -5.34 13.87 -10.43
N LEU A 130 -5.22 12.53 -10.35
CA LEU A 130 -3.96 11.87 -10.06
C LEU A 130 -2.97 11.93 -11.24
N GLN A 131 -3.43 11.98 -12.49
CA GLN A 131 -2.54 12.11 -13.65
C GLN A 131 -1.72 13.40 -13.64
N VAL A 132 -2.28 14.51 -13.14
CA VAL A 132 -1.61 15.83 -13.12
C VAL A 132 -0.28 15.81 -12.35
N PRO A 133 -0.22 15.41 -11.07
CA PRO A 133 1.04 15.36 -10.32
C PRO A 133 1.98 14.25 -10.79
N LEU A 134 1.47 13.22 -11.49
CA LEU A 134 2.30 12.10 -11.96
C LEU A 134 2.84 12.27 -13.38
N GLY A 135 2.29 13.21 -14.17
CA GLY A 135 2.72 13.48 -15.54
C GLY A 135 4.22 13.75 -15.72
N PRO A 136 4.89 14.49 -14.82
CA PRO A 136 6.33 14.71 -14.90
C PRO A 136 7.21 13.48 -14.63
N LEU A 137 6.64 12.38 -14.12
CA LEU A 137 7.38 11.16 -13.83
C LEU A 137 7.66 10.35 -15.10
N ASN A 138 8.95 10.20 -15.43
CA ASN A 138 9.39 9.49 -16.64
C ASN A 138 9.85 8.05 -16.36
N GLY A 139 9.88 7.61 -15.10
CA GLY A 139 10.23 6.24 -14.76
C GLY A 139 9.21 5.25 -15.32
N THR A 140 9.64 3.99 -15.48
CA THR A 140 8.80 2.93 -16.04
C THR A 140 8.72 1.73 -15.13
N VAL A 141 7.67 0.94 -15.34
CA VAL A 141 7.38 -0.33 -14.65
C VAL A 141 6.91 -1.36 -15.68
N ARG A 142 6.89 -2.63 -15.30
CA ARG A 142 6.23 -3.70 -16.07
C ARG A 142 5.11 -4.29 -15.23
N LEU A 143 3.92 -4.39 -15.80
CA LEU A 143 2.78 -4.95 -15.05
C LEU A 143 3.00 -6.41 -14.69
N GLY A 144 3.79 -7.18 -15.45
CA GLY A 144 4.13 -8.56 -15.13
C GLY A 144 4.97 -8.73 -13.86
N ASP A 145 5.67 -7.68 -13.40
CA ASP A 145 6.35 -7.71 -12.10
C ASP A 145 5.38 -7.56 -10.92
N LEU A 146 4.20 -6.98 -11.17
CA LEU A 146 3.13 -6.81 -10.17
C LEU A 146 2.09 -7.92 -10.27
N LEU A 147 1.70 -8.31 -11.49
CA LEU A 147 0.61 -9.24 -11.79
C LEU A 147 1.18 -10.56 -12.31
N ASN A 148 1.28 -11.55 -11.44
CA ASN A 148 1.63 -12.92 -11.81
C ASN A 148 0.39 -13.71 -12.22
N ILE A 149 0.14 -13.80 -13.53
CA ILE A 149 -1.05 -14.45 -14.08
C ILE A 149 -0.71 -15.86 -14.58
N GLN A 150 -1.31 -16.86 -13.92
CA GLN A 150 -1.16 -18.29 -14.15
C GLN A 150 -2.52 -18.96 -14.42
N LEU A 151 -3.42 -18.25 -15.10
CA LEU A 151 -4.75 -18.73 -15.45
C LEU A 151 -4.85 -19.14 -16.94
N PRO A 152 -5.77 -20.06 -17.29
CA PRO A 152 -6.08 -20.34 -18.70
C PRO A 152 -6.57 -19.09 -19.46
N GLN A 153 -6.39 -19.08 -20.78
CA GLN A 153 -6.96 -18.03 -21.64
C GLN A 153 -8.47 -17.90 -21.44
N GLY A 154 -8.95 -16.64 -21.38
CA GLY A 154 -10.36 -16.32 -21.15
C GLY A 154 -10.77 -16.19 -19.67
N ALA A 155 -9.97 -16.69 -18.72
CA ALA A 155 -10.29 -16.60 -17.29
C ALA A 155 -10.23 -15.16 -16.73
N LEU A 156 -9.56 -14.24 -17.44
CA LEU A 156 -9.33 -12.85 -17.02
C LEU A 156 -10.53 -11.92 -17.22
N ALA A 157 -11.52 -12.33 -18.02
CA ALA A 157 -12.70 -11.51 -18.30
C ALA A 157 -13.55 -11.25 -17.03
N ASN A 158 -13.45 -12.17 -16.06
CA ASN A 158 -14.19 -12.09 -14.80
C ASN A 158 -13.34 -11.60 -13.63
N VAL A 159 -12.06 -11.29 -13.84
CA VAL A 159 -11.18 -10.81 -12.76
C VAL A 159 -11.40 -9.33 -12.57
N ASN A 160 -11.87 -8.94 -11.38
CA ASN A 160 -11.94 -7.55 -10.97
C ASN A 160 -10.70 -7.22 -10.15
N LEU A 161 -10.11 -6.07 -10.45
CA LEU A 161 -9.03 -5.48 -9.67
C LEU A 161 -9.55 -4.26 -8.95
N ASP A 162 -9.30 -4.21 -7.65
CA ASP A 162 -9.45 -3.02 -6.84
C ASP A 162 -8.45 -1.96 -7.36
N VAL A 163 -8.98 -0.79 -7.71
CA VAL A 163 -8.19 0.26 -8.36
C VAL A 163 -7.18 0.87 -7.39
N LEU A 164 -7.54 1.03 -6.12
CA LEU A 164 -6.63 1.56 -5.12
C LEU A 164 -5.46 0.60 -4.86
N ASP A 165 -5.74 -0.70 -4.76
CA ASP A 165 -4.69 -1.73 -4.64
C ASP A 165 -3.77 -1.76 -5.87
N LEU A 166 -4.34 -1.68 -7.07
CA LEU A 166 -3.56 -1.68 -8.31
C LEU A 166 -2.66 -0.44 -8.43
N ILE A 167 -3.19 0.75 -8.15
CA ILE A 167 -2.43 2.01 -8.20
C ILE A 167 -1.35 2.00 -7.12
N THR A 168 -1.70 1.64 -5.88
CA THR A 168 -0.75 1.59 -4.77
C THR A 168 0.39 0.59 -5.07
N GLY A 169 0.05 -0.61 -5.54
CA GLY A 169 1.04 -1.62 -5.91
C GLY A 169 1.94 -1.19 -7.07
N THR A 170 1.38 -0.52 -8.08
CA THR A 170 2.18 0.01 -9.20
C THR A 170 3.10 1.14 -8.77
N ILE A 171 2.63 2.03 -7.88
CA ILE A 171 3.46 3.09 -7.29
C ILE A 171 4.59 2.49 -6.46
N GLN A 172 4.33 1.43 -5.71
CA GLN A 172 5.36 0.74 -4.95
C GLN A 172 6.40 0.10 -5.87
N LEU A 173 5.96 -0.56 -6.94
CA LEU A 173 6.85 -1.09 -7.98
C LEU A 173 7.67 0.02 -8.67
N TYR A 174 7.04 1.17 -8.96
CA TYR A 174 7.73 2.33 -9.50
C TYR A 174 8.80 2.85 -8.55
N ASN A 175 8.47 3.02 -7.26
CA ASN A 175 9.40 3.47 -6.24
C ASN A 175 10.61 2.52 -6.16
N TYR A 176 10.36 1.21 -6.07
CA TYR A 176 11.41 0.19 -6.05
C TYR A 176 12.36 0.30 -7.25
N ARG A 177 11.81 0.45 -8.46
CA ARG A 177 12.61 0.52 -9.71
C ARG A 177 13.31 1.86 -9.93
N ASN A 178 12.75 2.98 -9.45
CA ASN A 178 13.15 4.31 -9.91
C ASN A 178 13.61 5.27 -8.79
N VAL A 179 13.37 4.96 -7.51
CA VAL A 179 13.59 5.91 -6.38
C VAL A 179 14.65 5.43 -5.39
N ALA A 180 15.11 4.17 -5.49
CA ALA A 180 15.93 3.50 -4.49
C ALA A 180 17.26 4.17 -4.10
N THR A 181 17.79 5.13 -4.87
CA THR A 181 19.10 5.73 -4.63
C THR A 181 19.08 7.07 -3.89
N THR A 182 17.95 7.80 -3.85
CA THR A 182 17.87 9.14 -3.21
C THR A 182 16.43 9.51 -2.80
N PRO A 183 15.87 8.92 -1.73
CA PRO A 183 14.55 9.35 -1.25
C PRO A 183 14.63 10.79 -0.73
N GLN A 184 13.77 11.67 -1.26
CA GLN A 184 13.59 13.02 -0.73
C GLN A 184 12.55 13.00 0.39
N PRO A 185 12.77 13.74 1.49
CA PRO A 185 11.77 13.82 2.54
C PRO A 185 10.51 14.52 2.06
N ILE A 186 9.38 14.13 2.62
CA ILE A 186 8.16 14.92 2.58
C ILE A 186 7.86 15.44 3.98
N THR A 187 7.48 16.72 4.05
CA THR A 187 6.99 17.31 5.30
C THR A 187 5.54 16.88 5.51
N VAL A 188 5.29 16.30 6.69
CA VAL A 188 3.97 15.89 7.13
C VAL A 188 3.29 17.06 7.85
N ASP A 189 2.01 17.29 7.58
CA ASP A 189 1.21 18.28 8.30
C ASP A 189 0.90 17.77 9.72
N THR A 190 1.75 18.16 10.66
CA THR A 190 1.65 17.71 12.06
C THR A 190 0.42 18.27 12.76
N ALA A 191 -0.04 19.48 12.38
CA ALA A 191 -1.21 20.10 12.97
C ALA A 191 -2.50 19.41 12.53
N ALA A 192 -2.63 19.11 11.23
CA ALA A 192 -3.80 18.40 10.70
C ALA A 192 -3.89 16.94 11.19
N LEU A 193 -2.76 16.35 11.58
CA LEU A 193 -2.71 15.04 12.25
C LEU A 193 -2.86 15.11 13.77
N GLY A 194 -3.06 16.30 14.36
CA GLY A 194 -3.22 16.47 15.80
C GLY A 194 -1.96 16.19 16.61
N LEU A 195 -0.78 16.25 15.98
CA LEU A 195 0.52 15.99 16.60
C LEU A 195 1.02 17.20 17.39
N ASN A 196 0.27 17.57 18.42
CA ASN A 196 0.61 18.68 19.30
C ASN A 196 2.00 18.48 19.91
N GLY A 197 2.89 19.47 19.71
CA GLY A 197 4.26 19.41 20.21
C GLY A 197 5.31 18.91 19.23
N VAL A 198 4.91 18.44 18.05
CA VAL A 198 5.84 18.17 16.95
C VAL A 198 5.89 19.40 16.05
N THR A 199 7.04 20.08 16.01
CA THR A 199 7.24 21.29 15.20
C THR A 199 7.50 20.97 13.74
N ASN A 200 8.12 19.83 13.47
CA ASN A 200 8.41 19.38 12.12
C ASN A 200 8.49 17.86 12.09
N LEU A 201 7.91 17.26 11.06
CA LEU A 201 7.98 15.83 10.79
C LEU A 201 8.33 15.61 9.32
N GLN A 202 9.49 15.02 9.08
CA GLN A 202 9.91 14.59 7.75
C GLN A 202 9.78 13.07 7.64
N LEU A 203 9.12 12.61 6.59
CA LEU A 203 8.96 11.20 6.27
C LEU A 203 9.78 10.87 5.03
N TYR A 204 10.57 9.80 5.12
CA TYR A 204 11.23 9.14 4.01
C TYR A 204 10.63 7.74 3.87
N VAL A 205 10.31 7.33 2.65
CA VAL A 205 9.78 6.01 2.35
C VAL A 205 10.55 5.41 1.20
N GLN A 206 10.93 4.15 1.37
CA GLN A 206 11.56 3.35 0.34
C GLN A 206 10.89 1.99 0.28
N VAL A 207 10.52 1.56 -0.92
CA VAL A 207 10.14 0.17 -1.18
C VAL A 207 11.41 -0.64 -1.32
N VAL A 208 11.55 -1.66 -0.47
CA VAL A 208 12.70 -2.58 -0.46
C VAL A 208 12.42 -3.82 -1.30
N GLU A 209 11.16 -4.24 -1.36
CA GLU A 209 10.67 -5.30 -2.24
C GLU A 209 9.26 -4.91 -2.70
N PRO A 210 8.94 -4.95 -4.01
CA PRO A 210 7.62 -4.61 -4.52
C PRO A 210 6.58 -5.69 -4.17
N PRO A 211 5.28 -5.39 -4.22
CA PRO A 211 4.25 -6.41 -4.05
C PRO A 211 4.11 -7.27 -5.31
N VAL A 212 3.60 -8.50 -5.12
CA VAL A 212 3.19 -9.40 -6.20
C VAL A 212 1.77 -9.89 -5.96
N TYR A 213 0.88 -9.58 -6.89
CA TYR A 213 -0.49 -10.08 -6.96
C TYR A 213 -0.51 -11.30 -7.86
N VAL A 214 -1.23 -12.35 -7.45
CA VAL A 214 -1.21 -13.63 -8.15
C VAL A 214 -2.59 -14.04 -8.58
N CYS A 215 -2.74 -14.41 -9.84
CA CYS A 215 -3.93 -15.06 -10.37
C CYS A 215 -3.56 -16.48 -10.75
N GLY A 216 -3.87 -17.48 -9.91
CA GLY A 216 -3.35 -18.84 -10.11
C GLY A 216 -4.12 -19.93 -9.39
N ARG A 217 -3.63 -21.17 -9.48
CA ARG A 217 -4.22 -22.34 -8.81
C ARG A 217 -3.76 -22.45 -7.35
N ALA A 218 -4.30 -23.44 -6.65
CA ALA A 218 -3.72 -23.87 -5.37
C ALA A 218 -2.21 -24.10 -5.52
N GLY A 219 -1.43 -23.59 -4.57
CA GLY A 219 0.03 -23.54 -4.60
C GLY A 219 0.62 -22.20 -5.05
N ALA A 220 -0.16 -21.30 -5.67
CA ALA A 220 0.38 -19.99 -6.06
C ALA A 220 0.66 -19.11 -4.84
N SER A 221 1.81 -18.43 -4.85
CA SER A 221 2.28 -17.57 -3.76
C SER A 221 2.15 -16.08 -4.11
N PHE A 222 1.84 -15.26 -3.10
CA PHE A 222 1.79 -13.81 -3.20
C PHE A 222 2.55 -13.16 -2.05
N HIS A 223 2.91 -11.89 -2.19
CA HIS A 223 3.41 -11.09 -1.08
C HIS A 223 3.10 -9.60 -1.25
N THR A 224 3.00 -8.89 -0.13
CA THR A 224 2.89 -7.42 -0.11
C THR A 224 4.27 -6.78 -0.30
N ALA A 225 4.30 -5.47 -0.47
CA ALA A 225 5.57 -4.74 -0.44
C ALA A 225 6.23 -4.84 0.94
N ALA A 226 7.56 -4.83 0.94
CA ALA A 226 8.37 -4.52 2.11
C ALA A 226 8.83 -3.06 2.05
N LEU A 227 8.66 -2.31 3.13
CA LEU A 227 8.96 -0.87 3.18
C LEU A 227 10.01 -0.56 4.24
N ARG A 228 10.87 0.41 3.95
CA ARG A 228 11.71 1.07 4.94
C ARG A 228 11.28 2.52 5.06
N LEU A 229 10.94 2.92 6.28
CA LEU A 229 10.54 4.29 6.61
C LEU A 229 11.62 4.90 7.50
N LYS A 230 11.87 6.19 7.31
CA LYS A 230 12.61 7.02 8.27
C LYS A 230 11.77 8.23 8.61
N LEU A 231 11.63 8.52 9.90
CA LEU A 231 10.95 9.72 10.40
C LEU A 231 12.00 10.58 11.10
N ASN A 232 12.18 11.82 10.64
CA ASN A 232 12.88 12.84 11.41
C ASN A 232 11.86 13.74 12.07
N VAL A 233 11.91 13.81 13.40
CA VAL A 233 10.96 14.51 14.23
C VAL A 233 11.68 15.63 14.97
N SER A 234 11.19 16.85 14.85
CA SER A 234 11.55 17.97 15.71
C SER A 234 10.43 18.24 16.71
N LEU A 235 10.79 18.41 17.97
CA LEU A 235 9.86 18.57 19.08
C LEU A 235 9.94 20.00 19.64
N LEU A 236 8.86 20.46 20.28
CA LEU A 236 8.90 21.60 21.19
C LEU A 236 9.60 21.20 22.50
N SER A 237 10.29 22.15 23.13
CA SER A 237 10.92 21.95 24.44
C SER A 237 9.88 21.56 25.49
N GLY A 238 10.14 20.48 26.23
CA GLY A 238 9.26 19.98 27.29
C GLY A 238 8.31 18.85 26.88
N LEU A 239 8.50 18.25 25.69
CA LEU A 239 7.61 17.16 25.24
C LEU A 239 7.82 15.83 25.98
N ASN A 240 6.70 15.19 26.30
CA ASN A 240 6.67 13.80 26.75
C ASN A 240 6.85 12.88 25.54
N THR A 241 7.93 12.09 25.51
CA THR A 241 8.20 11.16 24.41
C THR A 241 7.09 10.13 24.18
N SER A 242 6.25 9.85 25.19
CA SER A 242 5.07 8.98 25.08
C SER A 242 4.02 9.51 24.08
N SER A 243 3.83 10.84 23.98
CA SER A 243 2.88 11.40 23.02
C SER A 243 3.38 11.26 21.58
N LEU A 244 4.70 11.34 21.37
CA LEU A 244 5.33 11.06 20.08
C LEU A 244 5.17 9.58 19.69
N VAL A 245 5.42 8.66 20.63
CA VAL A 245 5.23 7.22 20.38
C VAL A 245 3.78 6.94 19.98
N THR A 246 2.83 7.49 20.72
CA THR A 246 1.39 7.33 20.43
C THR A 246 1.03 7.91 19.07
N ALA A 247 1.55 9.10 18.73
CA ALA A 247 1.36 9.75 17.43
C ALA A 247 1.88 8.91 16.26
N VAL A 248 3.12 8.43 16.34
CA VAL A 248 3.73 7.59 15.30
C VAL A 248 3.03 6.24 15.21
N THR A 249 2.64 5.66 16.35
CA THR A 249 1.86 4.42 16.36
C THR A 249 0.51 4.63 15.68
N ASN A 250 -0.22 5.69 16.00
CA ASN A 250 -1.52 5.99 15.38
C ASN A 250 -1.40 6.25 13.88
N LEU A 251 -0.36 6.99 13.46
CA LEU A 251 -0.05 7.24 12.05
C LEU A 251 0.14 5.92 11.29
N LEU A 252 1.00 5.05 11.79
CA LEU A 252 1.32 3.77 11.17
C LEU A 252 0.15 2.77 11.25
N SER A 253 -0.64 2.81 12.33
CA SER A 253 -1.86 2.00 12.50
C SER A 253 -2.94 2.40 11.49
N GLY A 254 -3.08 3.72 11.24
CA GLY A 254 -4.00 4.27 10.24
C GLY A 254 -3.65 3.89 8.79
N LEU A 255 -2.41 3.49 8.54
CA LEU A 255 -1.93 2.94 7.26
C LEU A 255 -2.08 1.41 7.17
N THR A 256 -2.81 0.77 8.09
CA THR A 256 -3.02 -0.70 8.17
C THR A 256 -1.73 -1.51 8.23
N VAL A 257 -0.63 -0.88 8.65
CA VAL A 257 0.64 -1.56 8.83
C VAL A 257 0.54 -2.39 10.12
N GLY A 258 0.80 -3.70 10.05
CA GLY A 258 0.71 -4.62 11.19
C GLY A 258 1.78 -4.35 12.25
N ILE A 259 1.56 -3.37 13.12
CA ILE A 259 2.48 -3.04 14.21
C ILE A 259 2.20 -3.93 15.41
N THR A 260 3.16 -4.77 15.78
CA THR A 260 3.05 -5.68 16.93
C THR A 260 3.74 -5.15 18.19
N ASN A 261 4.73 -4.24 18.05
CA ASN A 261 5.38 -3.59 19.19
C ASN A 261 6.09 -2.29 18.75
N VAL A 262 5.96 -1.23 19.56
CA VAL A 262 6.65 0.05 19.38
C VAL A 262 7.44 0.33 20.66
N GLN A 263 8.75 0.12 20.61
CA GLN A 263 9.65 0.44 21.71
C GLN A 263 10.47 1.67 21.32
N VAL A 264 10.44 2.71 22.13
CA VAL A 264 11.23 3.93 21.91
C VAL A 264 12.09 4.17 23.13
N GLU A 265 13.40 4.02 22.96
CA GLU A 265 14.39 4.38 23.96
C GLU A 265 14.76 5.87 23.80
N GLN A 266 14.73 6.60 24.93
CA GLN A 266 14.83 8.05 24.99
C GLN A 266 16.28 8.52 24.71
N LEU A 267 16.50 9.40 23.72
CA LEU A 267 17.86 9.70 23.24
C LEU A 267 18.26 11.19 23.07
N SER A 268 17.36 12.17 23.27
CA SER A 268 17.69 13.59 23.58
C SER A 268 16.41 14.45 23.71
N ALA A 269 16.54 15.75 24.04
CA ALA A 269 15.43 16.63 24.41
C ALA A 269 14.57 17.23 23.26
N LEU A 270 15.01 17.24 21.99
CA LEU A 270 14.33 18.04 20.94
C LEU A 270 14.31 17.45 19.52
N GLN A 271 15.15 16.47 19.19
CA GLN A 271 15.17 15.84 17.87
C GLN A 271 15.25 14.32 17.99
N VAL A 272 14.41 13.62 17.21
CA VAL A 272 14.33 12.15 17.20
C VAL A 272 14.34 11.66 15.77
N SER A 273 15.19 10.68 15.48
CA SER A 273 15.14 9.93 14.21
C SER A 273 14.67 8.50 14.48
N LEU A 274 13.59 8.10 13.82
CA LEU A 274 13.01 6.76 13.90
C LEU A 274 13.17 6.06 12.56
N TYR A 275 13.55 4.79 12.61
CA TYR A 275 13.60 3.91 11.45
C TYR A 275 12.56 2.81 11.66
N VAL A 276 11.72 2.62 10.65
CA VAL A 276 10.67 1.60 10.66
C VAL A 276 10.92 0.67 9.50
N GLU A 277 10.95 -0.63 9.76
CA GLU A 277 10.97 -1.64 8.72
C GLU A 277 9.63 -2.37 8.76
N VAL A 278 8.89 -2.29 7.66
CA VAL A 278 7.66 -3.01 7.43
C VAL A 278 8.02 -4.23 6.59
N ALA A 279 8.04 -5.41 7.21
CA ALA A 279 8.26 -6.65 6.50
C ALA A 279 7.04 -6.98 5.63
N LYS A 280 7.29 -7.69 4.52
CA LYS A 280 6.21 -8.19 3.68
C LYS A 280 5.34 -9.21 4.42
N ALA A 281 4.04 -9.15 4.19
CA ALA A 281 3.16 -10.28 4.42
C ALA A 281 3.24 -11.21 3.20
N GLU A 282 3.22 -12.52 3.43
CA GLU A 282 3.33 -13.52 2.37
C GLU A 282 2.33 -14.64 2.59
N GLY A 283 1.90 -15.29 1.51
CA GLY A 283 0.96 -16.40 1.62
C GLY A 283 0.84 -17.21 0.35
N THR A 284 0.08 -18.30 0.45
CA THR A 284 -0.20 -19.24 -0.63
C THR A 284 -1.68 -19.57 -0.72
N LEU A 285 -2.17 -19.78 -1.95
CA LEU A 285 -3.48 -20.40 -2.21
C LEU A 285 -3.47 -21.84 -1.73
N ALA A 286 -4.19 -22.15 -0.66
CA ALA A 286 -4.32 -23.51 -0.15
C ALA A 286 -5.40 -24.32 -0.89
N GLY A 287 -6.45 -23.66 -1.36
CA GLY A 287 -7.53 -24.30 -2.11
C GLY A 287 -8.44 -23.30 -2.81
N VAL A 288 -9.05 -23.73 -3.92
CA VAL A 288 -10.05 -22.96 -4.66
C VAL A 288 -11.23 -23.89 -4.92
N ASP A 289 -12.39 -23.55 -4.36
CA ASP A 289 -13.65 -24.24 -4.62
C ASP A 289 -14.49 -23.41 -5.59
N LEU A 290 -14.56 -23.88 -6.83
CA LEU A 290 -15.29 -23.21 -7.91
C LEU A 290 -16.80 -23.39 -7.81
N VAL A 291 -17.29 -24.37 -7.03
CA VAL A 291 -18.72 -24.65 -6.87
C VAL A 291 -19.31 -23.74 -5.81
N SER A 292 -18.61 -23.57 -4.68
CA SER A 292 -19.03 -22.65 -3.62
C SER A 292 -18.50 -21.22 -3.81
N GLY A 293 -17.59 -20.99 -4.76
CA GLY A 293 -16.93 -19.70 -4.95
C GLY A 293 -15.97 -19.35 -3.80
N ALA A 294 -15.50 -20.34 -3.05
CA ALA A 294 -14.65 -20.15 -1.88
C ALA A 294 -13.17 -20.29 -2.21
N VAL A 295 -12.33 -19.52 -1.52
CA VAL A 295 -10.87 -19.62 -1.61
C VAL A 295 -10.29 -19.78 -0.20
N THR A 296 -9.38 -20.72 -0.03
CA THR A 296 -8.64 -20.94 1.21
C THR A 296 -7.23 -20.42 1.07
N LEU A 297 -6.80 -19.61 2.04
CA LEU A 297 -5.48 -18.98 2.06
C LEU A 297 -4.72 -19.41 3.29
N GLN A 298 -3.41 -19.65 3.11
CA GLN A 298 -2.46 -19.75 4.21
C GLN A 298 -1.51 -18.56 4.11
N ALA A 299 -1.58 -17.64 5.05
CA ALA A 299 -0.77 -16.41 5.02
C ALA A 299 -0.08 -16.17 6.36
N ARG A 300 1.08 -15.51 6.30
CA ARG A 300 1.84 -15.01 7.44
C ARG A 300 1.80 -13.48 7.40
N PRO A 301 1.38 -12.81 8.47
CA PRO A 301 1.37 -11.35 8.50
C PRO A 301 2.80 -10.80 8.43
N GLY A 302 2.94 -9.65 7.79
CA GLY A 302 4.17 -8.86 7.86
C GLY A 302 4.37 -8.34 9.29
N LEU A 303 5.62 -8.31 9.74
CA LEU A 303 6.02 -7.77 11.03
C LEU A 303 6.60 -6.37 10.84
N VAL A 304 6.39 -5.49 11.82
CA VAL A 304 7.01 -4.16 11.85
C VAL A 304 8.09 -4.12 12.93
N ASN A 305 9.30 -3.73 12.54
CA ASN A 305 10.39 -3.47 13.46
C ASN A 305 10.68 -1.97 13.52
N LEU A 306 11.03 -1.48 14.72
CA LEU A 306 11.29 -0.08 14.98
C LEU A 306 12.64 0.09 15.66
N TYR A 307 13.43 1.05 15.16
CA TYR A 307 14.77 1.34 15.65
C TYR A 307 14.94 2.86 15.83
N SER A 308 15.59 3.29 16.91
CA SER A 308 16.06 4.66 17.09
C SER A 308 17.57 4.74 16.86
N LEU A 309 18.04 5.82 16.23
CA LEU A 309 19.47 6.12 16.12
C LEU A 309 19.76 7.45 16.81
N GLY A 310 20.76 7.44 17.70
CA GLY A 310 21.10 8.52 18.62
C GLY A 310 21.51 9.85 17.97
N VAL A 311 21.46 10.91 18.80
CA VAL A 311 21.73 12.30 18.43
C VAL A 311 23.23 12.59 18.37
N LYS A 312 23.65 13.36 17.36
CA LYS A 312 24.93 14.09 17.38
C LYS A 312 24.85 15.16 18.46
N THR A 313 25.32 14.87 19.66
CA THR A 313 25.67 15.90 20.63
C THR A 313 26.87 16.66 20.06
N GLN A 314 26.62 17.84 19.49
CA GLN A 314 27.65 18.86 19.39
C GLN A 314 27.96 19.28 20.82
N MET A 315 28.95 18.62 21.44
CA MET A 315 29.69 19.20 22.54
C MET A 315 30.68 20.18 21.91
N GLU A 316 30.35 21.46 21.96
CA GLU A 316 31.39 22.48 21.95
C GLU A 316 31.20 23.35 23.20
N THR A 317 32.33 23.47 23.88
CA THR A 317 32.64 24.10 25.17
C THR A 317 32.20 25.54 25.30
#